data_AF-A0A485BWG2-F1
#
_entry.id   AF-A0A485BWG2-F1
#
_cell.length_a   1.000
_cell.length_b   1.000
_cell.length_c   1.000
_cell.angle_alpha   90.00
_cell.angle_beta   90.00
_cell.angle_gamma   90.00
#
_symmetry.space_group_name_H-M   'P 1'
#
loop_
_entity.id
_entity.type
_entity.pdbx_description
1 polymer ?
#
loop_
_entity_poly.entity_id
_entity_poly.type
_entity_poly.pdbx_seq_one_letter_code
_entity_poly.pdbx_strand_id
1 'polypeptide(L)' 'MSVTISSQTPWLMLFRMPGKPFICLEPQSHPVDAHNMEGQPGLVVLGPGDTVSWSLKIAVNQVLIAGR' A
#
# COMPACT_ATOMS: atom_id res chain seq x y z
N MET A 1 -0.80 -19.15 -7.93
CA MET A 1 -0.59 -17.76 -8.40
C MET A 1 -0.11 -16.96 -7.20
N SER A 2 0.89 -16.10 -7.38
CA SER A 2 1.29 -15.12 -6.37
C SER A 2 1.16 -13.72 -6.95
N VAL A 3 0.83 -12.77 -6.08
CA VAL A 3 0.78 -11.34 -6.42
C VAL A 3 1.84 -10.65 -5.58
N THR A 4 2.69 -9.86 -6.22
CA THR A 4 3.69 -9.03 -5.56
C THR A 4 3.34 -7.57 -5.81
N ILE A 5 3.24 -6.80 -4.73
CA ILE A 5 3.10 -5.34 -4.79
C ILE A 5 4.44 -4.71 -4.42
N SER A 6 4.78 -3.60 -5.06
CA SER A 6 5.97 -2.82 -4.72
C SER A 6 5.65 -1.33 -4.85
N SER A 7 6.03 -0.56 -3.85
CA SER A 7 5.79 0.89 -3.75
C SER A 7 6.95 1.54 -2.99
N GLN A 8 7.17 2.85 -3.18
CA GLN A 8 8.10 3.64 -2.36
C GLN A 8 7.52 3.99 -0.98
N THR A 9 6.23 3.75 -0.76
CA THR A 9 5.53 4.08 0.47
C THR A 9 5.79 3.03 1.56
N PRO A 10 6.11 3.40 2.80
CA PRO A 10 6.58 2.43 3.79
C PRO A 10 5.45 1.82 4.65
N TRP A 11 4.20 2.26 4.50
CA TRP A 11 3.04 1.62 5.13
C TRP A 11 2.20 0.86 4.11
N LEU A 12 1.59 -0.24 4.56
CA LEU A 12 0.61 -1.02 3.82
C LEU A 12 -0.60 -1.26 4.72
N MET A 13 -1.76 -0.74 4.32
CA MET A 13 -3.02 -1.16 4.90
C MET A 13 -3.53 -2.41 4.15
N LEU A 14 -3.95 -3.41 4.93
CA LEU A 14 -4.63 -4.59 4.44
C LEU A 14 -6.08 -4.54 4.92
N PHE A 15 -7.02 -4.51 3.98
CA PHE A 15 -8.44 -4.55 4.30
C PHE A 15 -9.13 -5.70 3.58
N ARG A 16 -10.00 -6.42 4.28
CA ARG A 16 -10.89 -7.43 3.68
C ARG A 16 -12.32 -7.06 4.02
N MET A 17 -13.10 -6.75 2.99
CA MET A 17 -14.51 -6.49 3.17
C MET A 17 -15.25 -7.77 3.59
N PRO A 18 -16.04 -7.74 4.68
CA PRO A 18 -16.81 -8.91 5.12
C PRO A 18 -17.72 -9.44 4.01
N GLY A 19 -17.70 -10.76 3.82
CA GLY A 19 -18.54 -11.44 2.82
C GLY A 19 -18.18 -11.19 1.36
N LYS A 20 -17.04 -10.54 1.06
CA LYS A 20 -16.59 -10.30 -0.32
C LYS A 20 -15.40 -11.20 -0.70
N PRO A 21 -15.29 -11.59 -1.98
CA PRO A 21 -14.21 -12.45 -2.47
C PRO A 21 -12.95 -11.68 -2.87
N PHE A 22 -12.66 -10.54 -2.22
CA PHE A 22 -11.48 -9.73 -2.52
C PHE A 22 -10.83 -9.19 -1.25
N ILE A 23 -9.58 -8.76 -1.39
CA ILE A 23 -8.81 -7.99 -0.40
C ILE A 23 -8.32 -6.70 -1.06
N CYS A 24 -8.17 -5.65 -0.26
CA CYS A 24 -7.49 -4.41 -0.64
C CYS A 24 -6.06 -4.44 -0.09
N LEU A 25 -5.10 -4.11 -0.95
CA LEU A 25 -3.70 -3.88 -0.58
C LEU A 25 -3.43 -2.41 -0.88
N GLU A 26 -3.24 -1.61 0.17
CA GLU A 26 -3.24 -0.16 0.09
C GLU A 26 -1.91 0.40 0.60
N PRO A 27 -0.90 0.60 -0.27
CA PRO A 27 0.32 1.29 0.10
C PRO A 27 0.04 2.75 0.46
N GLN A 28 0.58 3.25 1.57
CA GLN A 28 0.29 4.57 2.14
C GLN A 28 1.56 5.30 2.56
N SER A 29 1.60 6.62 2.34
CA SER A 29 2.75 7.46 2.71
C SER A 29 2.91 7.65 4.22
N HIS A 30 1.86 7.40 5.00
CA HIS A 30 1.79 7.52 6.46
C HIS A 30 0.73 6.55 6.99
N PRO A 31 0.76 6.17 8.29
CA PRO A 31 -0.28 5.33 8.86
C PRO A 31 -1.61 6.08 8.94
N VAL A 32 -2.69 5.31 9.13
CA VAL A 32 -3.98 5.88 9.51
C VAL A 32 -3.80 6.74 10.76
N ASP A 33 -4.50 7.87 10.78
CA ASP A 33 -4.52 8.79 11.92
C ASP A 33 -3.19 9.51 12.21
N ALA A 34 -2.22 9.50 11.28
CA ALA A 34 -0.91 10.11 11.49
C ALA A 34 -0.98 11.58 11.96
N HIS A 35 -1.99 12.35 11.56
CA HIS A 35 -2.19 13.74 11.97
C HIS A 35 -2.43 13.93 13.48
N ASN A 36 -2.98 12.91 14.17
CA ASN A 36 -3.20 12.93 15.62
C ASN A 36 -2.09 12.21 16.40
N MET A 37 -1.20 11.49 15.72
CA MET A 37 -0.11 10.77 16.36
C MET A 37 1.04 11.71 16.73
N GLU A 38 1.71 11.40 17.84
CA GLU A 38 2.94 12.09 18.22
C GLU A 38 3.98 11.97 17.10
N GLY A 39 4.56 13.10 16.69
CA GLY A 39 5.57 13.16 15.63
C GLY A 39 5.04 12.96 14.20
N GLN A 40 3.72 12.79 13.99
CA GLN A 40 3.05 12.74 12.68
C GLN A 40 3.81 11.89 11.62
N PRO A 41 4.03 10.59 11.87
CA PRO A 41 4.97 9.78 11.10
C PRO A 41 4.62 9.71 9.62
N GLY A 42 5.55 10.14 8.76
CA GLY A 42 5.40 10.12 7.30
C GLY A 42 4.39 11.12 6.73
N LEU A 43 3.65 11.85 7.57
CA LEU A 43 2.73 12.88 7.13
C LEU A 43 3.53 14.08 6.62
N VAL A 44 3.18 14.56 5.42
CA VAL A 44 3.80 15.73 4.81
C VAL A 44 2.70 16.69 4.39
N VAL A 45 2.80 17.95 4.83
CA VAL A 45 1.93 19.03 4.38
C VAL A 45 2.52 19.63 3.10
N LEU A 46 1.73 19.68 2.03
CA LEU A 46 2.14 20.30 0.76
C LEU A 46 1.70 21.76 0.74
N GLY A 47 2.64 22.67 0.50
CA GLY A 47 2.37 24.08 0.26
C GLY A 47 2.08 24.39 -1.22
N PRO A 48 1.83 25.67 -1.55
CA PRO A 48 1.65 26.09 -2.93
C PRO A 48 2.88 25.76 -3.79
N GLY A 49 2.69 24.93 -4.82
CA GLY A 49 3.75 24.52 -5.74
C GLY A 49 4.48 23.22 -5.35
N ASP A 50 4.27 22.70 -4.14
CA ASP A 50 4.83 21.42 -3.74
C ASP A 50 4.12 20.26 -4.43
N THR A 51 4.86 19.18 -4.68
CA THR A 51 4.34 17.95 -5.27
C THR A 51 4.83 16.74 -4.51
N VAL A 52 3.99 15.71 -4.46
CA VAL A 52 4.37 14.37 -4.01
C VAL A 52 4.07 13.39 -5.14
N SER A 53 4.98 12.45 -5.36
CA SER A 53 4.78 11.39 -6.34
C SER A 53 5.38 10.08 -5.84
N TRP A 54 4.70 8.99 -6.18
CA TRP A 54 5.15 7.62 -5.98
C TRP A 54 4.39 6.75 -6.97
N SER A 55 4.78 5.49 -7.08
CA SER A 55 4.20 4.54 -8.04
C SER A 55 3.98 3.19 -7.39
N LEU A 56 2.90 2.54 -7.79
CA LEU A 56 2.60 1.15 -7.42
C LEU A 56 2.89 0.25 -8.61
N LYS A 57 3.69 -0.79 -8.39
CA LYS A 57 3.83 -1.92 -9.31
C LYS A 57 3.12 -3.14 -8.75
N ILE A 58 2.30 -3.77 -9.58
CA ILE A 58 1.64 -5.05 -9.29
C ILE A 58 2.16 -6.09 -10.28
N ALA A 59 2.75 -7.15 -9.78
CA ALA A 59 3.22 -8.28 -10.58
C ALA A 59 2.43 -9.54 -10.21
N VAL A 60 1.97 -10.26 -11.23
CA VAL A 60 1.29 -11.55 -11.08
C VAL A 60 2.25 -12.64 -11.57
N ASN A 61 2.63 -13.54 -10.68
CA ASN A 61 3.49 -14.67 -11.01
C ASN A 61 2.68 -15.96 -10.97
N GLN A 62 2.83 -16.78 -12.01
CA GLN A 62 2.34 -18.16 -11.95
C GLN A 62 3.23 -18.94 -11.00
N VAL A 63 2.63 -19.51 -9.97
CA VAL A 63 3.31 -20.50 -9.13
C VAL A 63 3.11 -21.82 -9.84
N LEU A 64 4.14 -22.27 -10.56
CA LEU A 64 4.18 -23.62 -11.09
C LEU A 64 4.33 -24.57 -9.90
N ILE A 65 3.30 -25.35 -9.62
CA ILE A 65 3.42 -26.45 -8.66
C ILE A 65 4.12 -27.58 -9.43
N ALA A 66 5.40 -27.80 -9.17
CA ALA A 66 6.08 -28.97 -9.69
C ALA A 66 5.45 -30.23 -9.04
N GLY A 67 4.76 -31.06 -9.84
CA GLY A 67 4.26 -32.37 -9.38
C GLY A 67 2.79 -32.71 -9.64
N ARG A 68 2.09 -32.02 -10.53
CA ARG A 68 0.89 -32.56 -11.22
C ARG A 68 1.11 -32.53 -12.73
#